data_AF-A0A8I1N0D3-F1
#
_entry.id   AF-A0A8I1N0D3-F1
#
_cell.length_a   1.000
_cell.length_b   1.000
_cell.length_c   1.000
_cell.angle_alpha   90.00
_cell.angle_beta   90.00
_cell.angle_gamma   90.00
#
_symmetry.space_group_name_H-M   'P 1'
#
loop_
_entity.id
_entity.type
_entity.pdbx_description
1 polymer ?
#
loop_
_entity_poly.entity_id
_entity_poly.type
_entity_poly.pdbx_seq_one_letter_code
_entity_poly.pdbx_strand_id
1 'polypeptide(L)'
;MKRAELRIPDYIVHILEAINRIAEYTAGMDEDSFLKNRLVQDAAIRNIEVIGEAARNIGRASPAFIAEHHSIPWSTMIAMRNRVSHGYMTINLSLVWKTIRNDLPDLEKPIRELHNGA
;
A
#
# COMPACT_ATOMS: atom_id res chain seq x y z
N MET A 1 11.85 -9.74 -23.40
CA MET A 1 11.01 -10.76 -22.74
C MET A 1 9.83 -10.04 -22.09
N LYS A 2 8.58 -10.26 -22.53
CA LYS A 2 7.41 -9.68 -21.85
C LYS A 2 7.34 -10.30 -20.45
N ARG A 3 7.31 -9.47 -19.41
CA ARG A 3 7.09 -9.92 -18.03
C ARG A 3 5.72 -10.63 -18.02
N ALA A 4 5.64 -11.84 -17.47
CA ALA A 4 4.33 -12.50 -17.30
C ALA A 4 3.43 -11.57 -16.47
N GLU A 5 2.24 -11.26 -17.00
CA GLU A 5 1.25 -10.48 -16.25
C GLU A 5 0.78 -11.31 -15.07
N LEU A 6 0.93 -10.77 -13.86
CA LEU A 6 0.46 -11.42 -12.63
C LEU A 6 -1.08 -11.44 -12.60
N ARG A 7 -1.63 -12.42 -11.89
CA ARG A 7 -3.08 -12.53 -11.69
C ARG A 7 -3.52 -11.64 -10.53
N ILE A 8 -4.83 -11.38 -10.43
CA ILE A 8 -5.40 -10.58 -9.34
C ILE A 8 -4.99 -11.10 -7.94
N PRO A 9 -5.05 -12.42 -7.64
CA PRO A 9 -4.64 -12.92 -6.32
C PRO A 9 -3.17 -12.59 -5.99
N ASP A 10 -2.28 -12.62 -6.98
CA ASP A 10 -0.86 -12.31 -6.79
C ASP A 10 -0.67 -10.82 -6.39
N TYR A 11 -1.47 -9.90 -6.96
CA TYR A 11 -1.47 -8.50 -6.56
C TYR A 11 -2.08 -8.27 -5.17
N ILE A 12 -3.11 -9.04 -4.79
CA ILE A 12 -3.69 -8.99 -3.44
C ILE A 12 -2.63 -9.39 -2.40
N VAL A 13 -1.87 -10.46 -2.66
CA VAL A 13 -0.74 -10.88 -1.81
C VAL A 13 0.29 -9.77 -1.69
N HIS A 14 0.66 -9.11 -2.79
CA HIS A 14 1.60 -7.99 -2.74
C HIS A 14 1.13 -6.83 -1.86
N ILE A 15 -0.17 -6.51 -1.86
CA ILE A 15 -0.74 -5.47 -0.98
C ILE A 15 -0.59 -5.90 0.49
N LEU A 16 -0.98 -7.14 0.81
CA LEU A 16 -0.90 -7.67 2.18
C LEU A 16 0.54 -7.72 2.70
N GLU A 17 1.48 -8.23 1.89
CA GLU A 17 2.89 -8.26 2.26
C GLU A 17 3.46 -6.86 2.49
N ALA A 18 3.09 -5.89 1.67
CA ALA A 18 3.54 -4.52 1.81
C ALA A 18 3.00 -3.87 3.10
N ILE A 19 1.72 -4.09 3.43
CA ILE A 19 1.13 -3.65 4.70
C ILE A 19 1.86 -4.29 5.89
N ASN A 20 2.07 -5.61 5.87
CA ASN A 20 2.75 -6.33 6.94
C ASN A 20 4.18 -5.82 7.15
N ARG A 21 4.96 -5.64 6.08
CA ARG A 21 6.33 -5.09 6.16
C ARG A 21 6.34 -3.71 6.80
N ILE A 22 5.40 -2.83 6.42
CA ILE A 22 5.29 -1.50 7.02
C ILE A 22 5.00 -1.61 8.53
N ALA A 23 4.08 -2.47 8.91
CA ALA A 23 3.73 -2.70 10.32
C ALA A 23 4.94 -3.23 11.11
N GLU A 24 5.70 -4.17 10.55
CA GLU A 24 6.92 -4.72 11.15
C GLU A 24 8.01 -3.63 11.34
N TYR A 25 8.28 -2.83 10.31
CA TYR A 25 9.32 -1.79 10.38
C TYR A 25 9.00 -0.67 11.35
N THR A 26 7.71 -0.45 11.62
CA THR A 26 7.23 0.62 12.50
C THR A 26 6.74 0.12 13.86
N ALA A 27 6.93 -1.16 14.15
CA ALA A 27 6.55 -1.76 15.41
C ALA A 27 7.27 -1.07 16.59
N GLY A 28 6.49 -0.61 17.57
CA GLY A 28 7.02 0.08 18.76
C GLY A 28 7.57 1.49 18.50
N MET A 29 7.45 2.03 17.28
CA MET A 29 7.86 3.40 16.97
C MET A 29 6.73 4.39 17.24
N ASP A 30 7.11 5.57 17.72
CA ASP A 30 6.27 6.77 17.69
C ASP A 30 6.63 7.64 16.46
N GLU A 31 5.89 8.74 16.28
CA GLU A 31 6.11 9.65 15.16
C GLU A 31 7.53 10.24 15.17
N ASP A 32 8.01 10.67 16.33
CA ASP A 32 9.35 11.27 16.47
C ASP A 32 10.47 10.30 16.09
N SER A 33 10.36 9.04 16.51
CA SER A 33 11.31 7.99 16.15
C SER A 33 11.25 7.69 14.66
N PHE A 34 10.06 7.69 14.07
CA PHE A 34 9.88 7.52 12.63
C PHE A 34 10.52 8.67 11.85
N LEU A 35 10.27 9.93 12.24
CA LEU A 35 10.79 11.14 11.59
C LEU A 35 12.32 11.25 11.66
N LYS A 36 12.96 10.60 12.63
CA LYS A 36 14.43 10.54 12.77
C LYS A 36 15.07 9.34 12.06
N ASN A 37 14.29 8.36 11.60
CA ASN A 37 14.80 7.13 11.01
C ASN A 37 14.54 7.07 9.49
N ARG A 38 15.51 7.57 8.72
CA ARG A 38 15.43 7.61 7.26
C ARG A 38 15.28 6.23 6.61
N LEU A 39 15.92 5.19 7.17
CA LEU A 39 15.82 3.84 6.62
C LEU A 39 14.38 3.32 6.69
N VAL A 40 13.71 3.53 7.82
CA VAL A 40 12.30 3.13 7.99
C VAL A 40 11.38 3.98 7.12
N GLN A 41 11.65 5.28 6.97
CA GLN A 41 10.90 6.15 6.05
C GLN A 41 10.98 5.64 4.61
N ASP A 42 12.19 5.41 4.11
CA ASP A 42 12.43 4.93 2.74
C ASP A 42 11.76 3.56 2.51
N ALA A 43 11.87 2.65 3.49
CA ALA A 43 11.23 1.34 3.44
C ALA A 43 9.69 1.43 3.46
N ALA A 44 9.11 2.32 4.28
CA ALA A 44 7.67 2.50 4.36
C ALA A 44 7.12 3.12 3.06
N ILE A 45 7.76 4.17 2.55
CA ILE A 45 7.42 4.81 1.28
C ILE A 45 7.44 3.79 0.14
N ARG A 46 8.51 2.98 0.05
CA ARG A 46 8.63 1.95 -0.98
C ARG A 46 7.47 0.95 -0.94
N ASN A 47 7.02 0.54 0.24
CA ASN A 47 5.90 -0.39 0.36
C ASN A 47 4.54 0.28 0.05
N ILE A 48 4.36 1.57 0.37
CA ILE A 48 3.17 2.34 -0.07
C ILE A 48 3.10 2.40 -1.61
N GLU A 49 4.24 2.56 -2.29
CA GLU A 49 4.28 2.46 -3.76
C GLU A 49 3.87 1.08 -4.27
N VAL A 50 4.29 -0.01 -3.60
CA VAL A 50 3.87 -1.38 -3.95
C VAL A 50 2.36 -1.52 -3.86
N ILE A 51 1.75 -1.03 -2.77
CA ILE A 51 0.30 -1.08 -2.54
C ILE A 51 -0.44 -0.40 -3.70
N GLY A 52 -0.07 0.84 -4.02
CA GLY A 52 -0.74 1.59 -5.09
C GLY A 52 -0.48 1.03 -6.49
N GLU A 53 0.72 0.49 -6.77
CA GLU A 53 1.01 -0.16 -8.05
C GLU A 53 0.20 -1.46 -8.23
N ALA A 54 0.08 -2.28 -7.16
CA ALA A 54 -0.74 -3.48 -7.18
C ALA A 54 -2.22 -3.15 -7.40
N ALA A 55 -2.76 -2.16 -6.66
CA ALA A 55 -4.13 -1.67 -6.85
C ALA A 55 -4.38 -1.19 -8.29
N ARG A 56 -3.43 -0.45 -8.87
CA ARG A 56 -3.52 0.03 -10.25
C ARG A 56 -3.55 -1.11 -11.27
N ASN A 57 -2.75 -2.15 -11.05
CA ASN A 57 -2.67 -3.29 -11.94
C ASN A 57 -3.92 -4.19 -11.86
N ILE A 58 -4.52 -4.34 -10.67
CA ILE A 58 -5.83 -4.98 -10.52
C ILE A 58 -6.88 -4.22 -11.34
N GLY A 59 -6.96 -2.90 -11.20
CA GLY A 59 -7.93 -2.10 -11.97
C GLY A 59 -7.73 -2.13 -13.48
N ARG A 60 -6.48 -2.30 -13.95
CA ARG A 60 -6.18 -2.52 -15.37
C ARG A 60 -6.55 -3.91 -15.85
N ALA A 61 -6.32 -4.94 -15.03
CA ALA A 61 -6.61 -6.32 -15.37
C ALA A 61 -8.12 -6.63 -15.34
N SER A 62 -8.86 -6.07 -14.37
CA SER A 62 -10.31 -6.23 -14.24
C SER A 62 -10.98 -5.01 -13.60
N PRO A 63 -11.53 -4.10 -14.42
CA PRO A 63 -12.40 -3.03 -13.93
C PRO A 63 -13.65 -3.55 -13.21
N ALA A 64 -14.17 -4.72 -13.62
CA ALA A 64 -15.34 -5.34 -13.00
C ALA A 64 -15.05 -5.76 -11.54
N PHE A 65 -13.86 -6.29 -11.27
CA PHE A 65 -13.44 -6.65 -9.92
C PHE A 65 -13.40 -5.42 -8.99
N ILE A 66 -12.87 -4.30 -9.47
CA ILE A 66 -12.88 -3.04 -8.72
C ILE A 66 -14.30 -2.56 -8.43
N ALA A 67 -15.22 -2.68 -9.40
CA ALA A 67 -16.61 -2.27 -9.23
C ALA A 67 -17.37 -3.17 -8.22
N GLU A 68 -17.11 -4.48 -8.26
CA GLU A 68 -17.67 -5.43 -7.30
C GLU A 68 -17.18 -5.14 -5.88
N HIS A 69 -15.90 -4.81 -5.72
CA HIS A 69 -15.27 -4.51 -4.44
C HIS A 69 -15.09 -3.01 -4.19
N HIS A 70 -16.13 -2.21 -4.46
CA HIS A 70 -16.11 -0.75 -4.38
C HIS A 70 -15.98 -0.18 -2.95
N SER A 71 -16.21 -0.99 -1.92
CA SER A 71 -15.98 -0.61 -0.52
C SER A 71 -14.48 -0.46 -0.19
N ILE A 72 -13.60 -1.09 -0.95
CA ILE A 72 -12.15 -0.95 -0.82
C ILE A 72 -11.71 0.36 -1.50
N PRO A 73 -10.88 1.20 -0.84
CA PRO A 73 -10.48 2.50 -1.36
C PRO A 73 -9.37 2.41 -2.43
N TRP A 74 -9.64 1.73 -3.55
CA TRP A 74 -8.68 1.48 -4.63
C TRP A 74 -8.07 2.76 -5.22
N SER A 75 -8.89 3.77 -5.45
CA SER A 75 -8.46 5.07 -5.97
C SER A 75 -7.50 5.77 -5.00
N THR A 76 -7.75 5.65 -3.69
CA THR A 76 -6.89 6.21 -2.65
C THR A 76 -5.53 5.51 -2.63
N MET A 77 -5.48 4.17 -2.73
CA MET A 77 -4.20 3.45 -2.83
C MET A 77 -3.36 3.92 -4.02
N ILE A 78 -3.99 4.10 -5.18
CA ILE A 78 -3.33 4.59 -6.39
C ILE A 78 -2.85 6.04 -6.20
N ALA A 79 -3.68 6.89 -5.58
CA ALA A 79 -3.33 8.27 -5.29
C ALA A 79 -2.16 8.39 -4.30
N MET A 80 -2.09 7.52 -3.29
CA MET A 80 -0.97 7.47 -2.34
C MET A 80 0.35 7.18 -3.04
N ARG A 81 0.40 6.19 -3.94
CA ARG A 81 1.58 5.92 -4.79
C ARG A 81 2.02 7.17 -5.52
N ASN A 82 1.08 7.85 -6.18
CA ASN A 82 1.41 9.07 -6.91
C ASN A 82 1.97 10.15 -5.97
N ARG A 83 1.42 10.29 -4.77
CA ARG A 83 1.90 11.28 -3.80
C ARG A 83 3.33 11.00 -3.32
N VAL A 84 3.68 9.73 -3.10
CA VAL A 84 5.02 9.36 -2.62
C VAL A 84 6.07 9.22 -3.74
N SER A 85 5.64 8.98 -4.99
CA SER A 85 6.56 8.83 -6.12
C SER A 85 7.16 10.14 -6.64
N HIS A 86 6.67 11.31 -6.21
CA HIS A 86 7.20 12.62 -6.62
C HIS A 86 8.50 13.04 -5.88
N GLY A 87 9.16 12.09 -5.21
CA GLY A 87 10.46 12.28 -4.57
C GLY A 87 10.35 12.65 -3.09
N TYR A 88 11.13 11.94 -2.25
CA TYR A 88 11.06 12.03 -0.79
C TYR A 88 11.26 13.45 -0.22
N MET A 89 11.99 14.33 -0.92
CA MET A 89 12.23 15.71 -0.47
C MET A 89 10.95 16.56 -0.34
N THR A 90 9.87 16.15 -1.02
CA THR A 90 8.58 16.86 -0.97
C THR A 90 7.49 16.09 -0.21
N ILE A 91 7.81 14.90 0.29
CA ILE A 91 6.86 14.05 1.00
C ILE A 91 6.66 14.61 2.41
N ASN A 92 5.41 14.86 2.76
CA ASN A 92 5.04 15.13 4.14
C ASN A 92 5.11 13.82 4.94
N LEU A 93 6.23 13.61 5.65
CA LEU A 93 6.48 12.40 6.43
C LEU A 93 5.50 12.21 7.61
N SER A 94 4.98 13.29 8.20
CA SER A 94 3.91 13.21 9.20
C SER A 94 2.61 12.67 8.60
N LEU A 95 2.31 12.99 7.33
CA LEU A 95 1.17 12.38 6.64
C LEU A 95 1.41 10.90 6.36
N VAL A 96 2.63 10.53 5.94
CA VAL A 96 3.01 9.11 5.78
C VAL A 96 2.80 8.36 7.09
N TRP A 97 3.25 8.92 8.21
CA TRP A 97 3.06 8.33 9.53
C TRP A 97 1.57 8.15 9.87
N LYS A 98 0.73 9.17 9.62
CA LYS A 98 -0.73 9.05 9.82
C LYS A 98 -1.34 7.93 8.98
N THR A 99 -0.93 7.79 7.72
CA THR A 99 -1.39 6.69 6.86
C THR A 99 -0.97 5.34 7.41
N ILE A 100 0.27 5.20 7.89
CA ILE A 100 0.76 3.97 8.51
C ILE A 100 -0.08 3.59 9.75
N ARG A 101 -0.41 4.57 10.60
CA ARG A 101 -1.07 4.31 11.88
C ARG A 101 -2.59 4.16 11.80
N ASN A 102 -3.22 4.83 10.85
CA ASN A 102 -4.68 4.93 10.80
C ASN A 102 -5.26 4.24 9.57
N ASP A 103 -4.70 4.50 8.38
CA ASP A 103 -5.33 4.08 7.13
C ASP A 103 -4.98 2.63 6.75
N LEU A 104 -3.72 2.22 6.94
CA LEU A 104 -3.27 0.88 6.55
C LEU A 104 -3.91 -0.26 7.37
N PRO A 105 -4.08 -0.15 8.70
CA PRO A 105 -4.78 -1.18 9.48
C PRO A 105 -6.23 -1.40 9.01
N ASP A 106 -6.94 -0.32 8.70
CA ASP A 106 -8.32 -0.37 8.20
C ASP A 106 -8.39 -0.96 6.79
N LEU A 107 -7.38 -0.73 5.96
CA LEU A 107 -7.26 -1.31 4.61
C LEU A 107 -6.95 -2.82 4.65
N GLU A 108 -6.17 -3.27 5.63
CA GLU A 108 -5.68 -4.65 5.67
C GLU A 108 -6.83 -5.67 5.72
N LYS A 109 -7.85 -5.40 6.56
CA LYS A 109 -8.97 -6.31 6.80
C LYS A 109 -9.73 -6.68 5.52
N PRO A 110 -10.29 -5.74 4.74
CA PRO A 110 -11.03 -6.09 3.53
C PRO A 110 -10.14 -6.72 2.45
N ILE A 111 -8.85 -6.35 2.36
CA ILE A 111 -7.93 -7.00 1.42
C ILE A 111 -7.68 -8.46 1.82
N ARG A 112 -7.57 -8.74 3.12
CA ARG A 112 -7.41 -10.11 3.64
C ARG A 112 -8.65 -10.97 3.38
N GLU A 113 -9.84 -10.39 3.43
CA GLU A 113 -11.08 -11.06 3.07
C GLU A 113 -11.09 -11.47 1.58
N LEU A 114 -10.59 -10.63 0.67
CA LEU A 114 -10.41 -10.99 -0.74
C LEU A 114 -9.46 -12.16 -0.95
N HIS A 115 -8.39 -12.25 -0.13
CA HIS A 115 -7.44 -13.34 -0.22
C HIS A 115 -8.01 -14.67 0.29
N ASN A 116 -8.82 -14.64 1.34
CA ASN A 116 -9.38 -15.85 1.96
C ASN A 116 -10.64 -16.39 1.25
N GLY A 117 -11.29 -15.55 0.43
CA GLY A 117 -12.46 -15.94 -0.37
C GLY A 117 -12.13 -16.42 -1.79
N ALA A 118 -10.85 -16.55 -2.13
CA ALA A 118 -10.35 -16.99 -3.45
C ALA A 118 -10.03 -18.49 -3.51
#